data_AF-A0A947S2V7-F1
#
_entry.id   AF-A0A947S2V7-F1
#
_cell.length_a   1.000
_cell.length_b   1.000
_cell.length_c   1.000
_cell.angle_alpha   90.00
_cell.angle_beta   90.00
_cell.angle_gamma   90.00
#
_symmetry.space_group_name_H-M   'P 1'
#
loop_
_entity.id
_entity.type
_entity.pdbx_description
1 polymer ?
#
loop_
_entity_poly.entity_id
_entity_poly.type
_entity_poly.pdbx_seq_one_letter_code
_entity_poly.pdbx_strand_id
1 'polypeptide(L)'
;MEATIFQIILGGFLASVVWFIVGGALYLNPLVAKMYKNAEGSPGLKKWSSNPKYLTFQYLGALVQCLLWAVVFAFIQPIFPESIMLTGLYFGLVLVAIKIIPRGYDMWIQTTYPNKLLVVEFVNGTIGSFVIAFVIAYFV
;
A
#
# COMPACT_ATOMS: atom_id res chain seq x y z
N MET A 1 23.11 8.78 9.05
CA MET A 1 22.68 10.20 9.08
C MET A 1 21.24 10.19 9.56
N GLU A 2 20.88 10.97 10.57
CA GLU A 2 19.48 10.99 11.05
C GLU A 2 18.59 11.71 10.03
N ALA A 3 17.49 11.08 9.64
CA ALA A 3 16.54 11.68 8.72
C ALA A 3 15.87 12.91 9.34
N THR A 4 15.83 14.01 8.60
CA THR A 4 15.16 15.24 9.05
C THR A 4 13.64 15.08 9.01
N ILE A 5 12.92 15.83 9.85
CA ILE A 5 11.44 15.87 9.83
C ILE A 5 10.91 16.19 8.42
N PHE A 6 11.59 17.08 7.69
CA PHE A 6 11.24 17.42 6.32
C PHE A 6 11.35 16.22 5.38
N GLN A 7 12.44 15.46 5.44
CA GLN A 7 12.63 14.24 4.65
C GLN A 7 11.56 13.19 4.94
N ILE A 8 11.22 12.99 6.21
CA ILE A 8 10.17 12.03 6.63
C ILE A 8 8.81 12.43 6.05
N ILE A 9 8.42 13.69 6.20
CA ILE A 9 7.13 14.20 5.68
C ILE A 9 7.11 14.12 4.15
N LEU A 10 8.17 14.56 3.48
CA LEU A 10 8.29 14.55 2.03
C LEU A 10 8.27 13.12 1.48
N GLY A 11 9.05 12.21 2.06
CA GLY A 11 9.11 10.81 1.67
C GLY A 11 7.77 10.10 1.82
N GLY A 12 7.08 10.30 2.96
CA GLY A 12 5.74 9.76 3.17
C GLY A 12 4.69 10.34 2.21
N PHE A 13 4.73 11.65 1.96
CA PHE A 13 3.85 12.30 0.99
C PHE A 13 4.07 11.76 -0.43
N LEU A 14 5.32 11.76 -0.92
CA LEU A 14 5.66 11.27 -2.26
C LEU A 14 5.32 9.78 -2.41
N ALA A 15 5.59 8.96 -1.39
CA ALA A 15 5.22 7.55 -1.41
C ALA A 15 3.70 7.37 -1.56
N SER A 16 2.89 8.22 -0.90
CA SER A 16 1.44 8.18 -1.03
C SER A 16 0.95 8.55 -2.44
N VAL A 17 1.56 9.56 -3.06
CA VAL A 17 1.21 9.99 -4.43
C VAL A 17 1.58 8.90 -5.44
N VAL A 18 2.81 8.40 -5.37
CA VAL A 18 3.29 7.34 -6.26
C VAL A 18 2.44 6.07 -6.08
N TRP A 19 2.17 5.67 -4.84
CA TRP A 19 1.30 4.52 -4.58
C TRP A 19 -0.12 4.75 -5.10
N PHE A 20 -0.69 5.94 -4.95
CA PHE A 20 -2.03 6.21 -5.46
C PHE A 20 -2.11 6.09 -6.99
N ILE A 21 -1.08 6.56 -7.70
CA ILE A 21 -0.96 6.42 -9.16
C ILE A 21 -0.78 4.94 -9.56
N VAL A 22 0.16 4.24 -8.94
CA VAL A 22 0.42 2.82 -9.23
C VAL A 22 -0.79 1.96 -8.88
N GLY A 23 -1.42 2.20 -7.73
CA GLY A 23 -2.67 1.57 -7.33
C GLY A 23 -3.78 1.84 -8.34
N GLY A 24 -3.94 3.09 -8.79
CA GLY A 24 -4.85 3.41 -9.89
C GLY A 24 -4.62 2.54 -11.11
N ALA A 25 -3.37 2.41 -11.58
CA ALA A 25 -3.03 1.56 -12.73
C ALA A 25 -3.32 0.07 -12.46
N LEU A 26 -2.97 -0.45 -11.28
CA LEU A 26 -3.14 -1.86 -10.92
C LEU A 26 -4.60 -2.24 -10.66
N TYR A 27 -5.44 -1.36 -10.13
CA TYR A 27 -6.83 -1.67 -9.83
C TYR A 27 -7.79 -1.29 -10.97
N LEU A 28 -7.47 -0.28 -11.78
CA LEU A 28 -8.31 0.18 -12.89
C LEU A 28 -7.95 -0.47 -14.24
N ASN A 29 -6.97 -1.38 -14.27
CA ASN A 29 -6.72 -2.13 -15.50
C ASN A 29 -7.95 -2.99 -15.88
N PRO A 30 -8.18 -3.25 -17.18
CA PRO A 30 -9.41 -3.90 -17.64
C PRO A 30 -9.69 -5.28 -17.04
N LEU A 31 -8.64 -6.06 -16.73
CA LEU A 31 -8.78 -7.40 -16.17
C LEU A 31 -9.27 -7.33 -14.73
N VAL A 32 -8.61 -6.52 -13.90
CA VAL A 32 -8.96 -6.36 -12.48
C VAL A 32 -10.30 -5.64 -12.35
N ALA A 33 -10.54 -4.57 -13.11
CA ALA A 33 -11.80 -3.84 -13.11
C ALA A 33 -12.99 -4.75 -13.46
N LYS A 34 -12.83 -5.67 -14.41
CA LYS A 34 -13.86 -6.67 -14.74
C LYS A 34 -14.13 -7.63 -13.59
N MET A 35 -13.10 -8.05 -12.85
CA MET A 35 -13.27 -8.91 -11.66
C MET A 35 -14.09 -8.21 -10.57
N TYR A 36 -13.78 -6.93 -10.27
CA TYR A 36 -14.56 -6.15 -9.30
C TYR A 36 -16.01 -5.95 -9.75
N LYS A 37 -16.23 -5.64 -11.04
CA LYS A 37 -17.57 -5.50 -11.60
C LYS A 37 -18.40 -6.79 -11.47
N ASN A 38 -17.79 -7.95 -11.76
CA ASN A 38 -18.47 -9.24 -11.62
C ASN A 38 -18.82 -9.60 -10.17
N ALA A 39 -18.12 -9.00 -9.20
CA ALA A 39 -18.29 -9.27 -7.78
C ALA A 39 -19.06 -8.17 -7.03
N GLU A 40 -19.57 -7.14 -7.72
CA GLU A 40 -20.21 -5.96 -7.13
C GLU A 40 -21.40 -6.27 -6.20
N GLY A 41 -22.07 -7.42 -6.43
CA GLY A 41 -23.15 -7.91 -5.57
C GLY A 41 -22.69 -8.61 -4.29
N SER A 42 -21.39 -8.83 -4.09
CA SER A 42 -20.88 -9.54 -2.93
C SER A 42 -21.07 -8.74 -1.64
N PRO A 43 -21.59 -9.35 -0.55
CA PRO A 43 -21.74 -8.68 0.74
C PRO A 43 -20.41 -8.27 1.37
N GLY A 44 -19.30 -8.88 0.95
CA GLY A 44 -17.95 -8.51 1.40
C GLY A 44 -17.41 -7.20 0.81
N LEU A 45 -18.14 -6.59 -0.15
CA LEU A 45 -17.74 -5.33 -0.77
C LEU A 45 -18.60 -4.17 -0.26
N LYS A 46 -17.95 -3.14 0.27
CA LYS A 46 -18.63 -1.91 0.66
C LYS A 46 -19.08 -1.14 -0.58
N LYS A 47 -20.38 -0.82 -0.65
CA LYS A 47 -20.93 0.08 -1.66
C LYS A 47 -20.67 1.53 -1.28
N TRP A 48 -20.15 2.30 -2.23
CA TRP A 48 -19.91 3.73 -2.08
C TRP A 48 -20.96 4.52 -2.85
N SER A 49 -21.45 5.60 -2.25
CA SER A 49 -22.46 6.46 -2.87
C SER A 49 -21.93 7.25 -4.07
N SER A 50 -20.61 7.46 -4.16
CA SER A 50 -19.98 8.17 -5.27
C SER A 50 -18.48 7.82 -5.40
N ASN A 51 -18.00 7.79 -6.64
CA ASN A 51 -16.60 7.53 -6.97
C ASN A 51 -15.63 8.58 -6.39
N PRO A 52 -15.91 9.90 -6.47
CA PRO A 52 -15.01 10.89 -5.88
C PRO A 52 -14.83 10.70 -4.37
N LYS A 53 -15.92 10.39 -3.66
CA LYS A 53 -15.85 10.13 -2.21
C LYS A 53 -14.98 8.92 -1.92
N TYR A 54 -15.18 7.81 -2.64
CA TYR A 54 -14.34 6.61 -2.51
C TYR A 54 -12.85 6.93 -2.72
N LEU A 55 -12.52 7.61 -3.81
CA LEU A 55 -11.13 7.95 -4.15
C LEU A 55 -10.49 8.87 -3.11
N THR A 56 -11.22 9.86 -2.59
CA THR A 56 -10.72 10.76 -1.55
C THR A 56 -10.39 10.00 -0.26
N PHE A 57 -11.30 9.15 0.23
CA PHE A 57 -11.04 8.36 1.44
C PHE A 57 -9.90 7.36 1.23
N GLN A 58 -9.81 6.76 0.05
CA GLN A 58 -8.72 5.85 -0.32
C GLN A 58 -7.37 6.58 -0.30
N TYR A 59 -7.29 7.78 -0.90
CA TYR A 59 -6.07 8.57 -0.92
C TYR A 59 -5.66 9.05 0.47
N LEU A 60 -6.59 9.59 1.26
CA LEU A 60 -6.31 10.06 2.62
C LEU A 60 -5.81 8.91 3.52
N GLY A 61 -6.41 7.73 3.40
CA GLY A 61 -5.94 6.53 4.10
C GLY A 61 -4.53 6.13 3.67
N ALA A 62 -4.23 6.16 2.37
CA ALA A 62 -2.90 5.89 1.84
C ALA A 62 -1.86 6.92 2.33
N LEU A 63 -2.22 8.21 2.36
CA LEU A 63 -1.37 9.30 2.84
C LEU A 63 -0.98 9.09 4.30
N VAL A 64 -1.97 8.90 5.18
CA VAL A 64 -1.70 8.64 6.61
C VAL A 64 -0.82 7.41 6.78
N GLN A 65 -1.11 6.33 6.05
CA GLN A 65 -0.31 5.11 6.14
C GLN A 65 1.14 5.31 5.67
N CYS A 66 1.36 6.03 4.57
CA CYS A 66 2.73 6.28 4.07
C CYS A 66 3.52 7.21 4.98
N LEU A 67 2.88 8.21 5.60
CA LEU A 67 3.53 9.04 6.62
C LEU A 67 3.96 8.22 7.84
N LEU A 68 3.10 7.33 8.33
CA LEU A 68 3.46 6.43 9.44
C LEU A 68 4.61 5.49 9.07
N TRP A 69 4.62 4.96 7.84
CA TRP A 69 5.73 4.14 7.37
C TRP A 69 7.03 4.91 7.20
N ALA A 70 7.00 6.17 6.77
CA ALA A 70 8.19 7.02 6.72
C ALA A 70 8.76 7.27 8.12
N VAL A 71 7.89 7.51 9.11
CA VAL A 71 8.29 7.66 10.51
C VAL A 71 8.93 6.36 11.02
N VAL A 72 8.26 5.21 10.86
CA VAL A 72 8.81 3.91 11.28
C VAL A 72 10.15 3.66 10.61
N PHE A 73 10.25 3.89 9.30
CA PHE A 73 11.47 3.72 8.55
C PHE A 73 12.62 4.55 9.11
N ALA A 74 12.41 5.84 9.42
CA ALA A 74 13.45 6.69 10.01
C ALA A 74 14.03 6.11 11.32
N PHE A 75 13.23 5.40 12.11
CA PHE A 75 13.69 4.74 13.33
C PHE A 75 14.44 3.42 13.09
N ILE A 76 14.07 2.67 12.06
CA ILE A 76 14.66 1.35 11.76
C ILE A 76 15.68 1.38 10.63
N GLN A 77 15.88 2.49 9.93
CA GLN A 77 16.85 2.60 8.84
C GLN A 77 18.26 2.12 9.21
N PRO A 78 18.79 2.35 10.43
CA PRO A 78 20.13 1.89 10.81
C PRO A 78 20.32 0.37 10.83
N ILE A 79 19.24 -0.43 10.85
CA ILE A 79 19.34 -1.90 10.80
C ILE A 79 19.39 -2.44 9.36
N PHE A 80 19.17 -1.60 8.35
CA PHE A 80 19.21 -2.00 6.94
C PHE A 80 20.60 -1.75 6.32
N PRO A 81 20.92 -2.43 5.20
CA PRO A 81 22.17 -2.20 4.47
C PRO A 81 22.30 -0.75 3.97
N GLU A 82 23.51 -0.26 3.73
CA GLU A 82 23.72 1.11 3.24
C GLU A 82 23.20 1.33 1.80
N SER A 83 22.98 0.25 1.03
CA SER A 83 22.46 0.34 -0.33
C SER A 83 20.96 0.66 -0.33
N ILE A 84 20.57 1.77 -0.97
CA ILE A 84 19.16 2.18 -1.17
C ILE A 84 18.33 1.04 -1.78
N MET A 85 18.90 0.32 -2.75
CA MET A 85 18.21 -0.81 -3.39
C MET A 85 17.90 -1.92 -2.39
N LEU A 86 18.90 -2.33 -1.59
CA LEU A 86 18.71 -3.36 -0.58
C LEU A 86 17.75 -2.88 0.51
N THR A 87 17.88 -1.65 0.97
CA THR A 87 17.01 -1.07 1.98
C THR A 87 15.55 -1.02 1.55
N GLY A 88 15.28 -0.60 0.31
CA GLY A 88 13.94 -0.66 -0.27
C GLY A 88 13.40 -2.09 -0.36
N LEU A 89 14.23 -3.08 -0.71
CA LEU A 89 13.84 -4.49 -0.75
C LEU A 89 13.50 -5.02 0.65
N TYR A 90 14.39 -4.83 1.64
CA TYR A 90 14.18 -5.30 3.01
C TYR A 90 12.98 -4.62 3.64
N PHE A 91 12.85 -3.30 3.49
CA PHE A 91 11.71 -2.59 4.05
C PHE A 91 10.40 -2.98 3.33
N GLY A 92 10.43 -3.23 2.01
CA GLY A 92 9.30 -3.76 1.26
C GLY A 92 8.84 -5.12 1.79
N LEU A 93 9.77 -6.03 2.08
CA LEU A 93 9.48 -7.32 2.71
C LEU A 93 8.87 -7.15 4.11
N VAL A 94 9.39 -6.21 4.91
CA VAL A 94 8.80 -5.88 6.22
C VAL A 94 7.36 -5.43 6.03
N LEU A 95 7.07 -4.51 5.12
CA LEU A 95 5.71 -4.05 4.84
C LEU A 95 4.79 -5.19 4.38
N VAL A 96 5.28 -6.10 3.54
CA VAL A 96 4.51 -7.30 3.14
C VAL A 96 4.19 -8.17 4.36
N ALA A 97 5.18 -8.45 5.20
CA ALA A 97 5.05 -9.33 6.36
C ALA A 97 4.11 -8.76 7.43
N ILE A 98 4.15 -7.46 7.70
CA ILE A 98 3.36 -6.85 8.79
C ILE A 98 1.99 -6.34 8.35
N LYS A 99 1.80 -6.05 7.05
CA LYS A 99 0.56 -5.46 6.53
C LYS A 99 -0.19 -6.40 5.59
N ILE A 100 0.47 -6.92 4.57
CA ILE A 100 -0.21 -7.62 3.46
C ILE A 100 -0.60 -9.03 3.88
N ILE A 101 0.31 -9.78 4.49
CA ILE A 101 0.03 -11.14 4.96
C ILE A 101 -1.07 -11.14 6.03
N PRO A 102 -0.98 -10.34 7.12
CA PRO A 102 -2.00 -10.36 8.16
C PRO A 102 -3.36 -9.90 7.66
N ARG A 103 -3.42 -8.81 6.87
CA ARG A 103 -4.68 -8.34 6.28
C ARG A 103 -5.29 -9.36 5.33
N GLY A 104 -4.48 -10.00 4.50
CA GLY A 104 -4.95 -11.04 3.58
C GLY A 104 -5.54 -12.22 4.34
N TYR A 105 -4.87 -12.65 5.42
CA TYR A 105 -5.36 -13.69 6.31
C TYR A 105 -6.67 -13.29 6.98
N ASP A 106 -6.73 -12.11 7.60
CA ASP A 106 -7.93 -11.60 8.28
C ASP A 106 -9.13 -11.53 7.33
N MET A 107 -8.94 -10.98 6.13
CA MET A 107 -10.00 -10.92 5.12
C MET A 107 -10.46 -12.32 4.68
N TRP A 108 -9.55 -13.28 4.59
CA TRP A 108 -9.86 -14.66 4.20
C TRP A 108 -10.67 -15.41 5.26
N ILE A 109 -10.31 -15.28 6.54
CA ILE A 109 -10.94 -16.05 7.63
C ILE A 109 -12.17 -15.36 8.24
N GLN A 110 -12.26 -14.03 8.21
CA GLN A 110 -13.29 -13.27 8.94
C GLN A 110 -14.37 -12.65 8.05
N THR A 111 -14.24 -12.71 6.72
CA THR A 111 -15.16 -12.01 5.82
C THR A 111 -15.63 -12.88 4.66
N THR A 112 -16.68 -12.42 3.96
CA THR A 112 -17.20 -13.05 2.73
C THR A 112 -16.54 -12.46 1.47
N TYR A 113 -15.32 -11.94 1.59
CA TYR A 113 -14.63 -11.30 0.49
C TYR A 113 -14.27 -12.32 -0.61
N PRO A 114 -14.54 -12.04 -1.91
CA PRO A 114 -14.32 -13.02 -2.96
C PRO A 114 -12.86 -13.44 -3.11
N ASN A 115 -12.57 -14.75 -3.15
CA ASN A 115 -11.21 -15.30 -3.24
C ASN A 115 -10.39 -14.74 -4.42
N LYS A 116 -11.01 -14.53 -5.58
CA LYS A 116 -10.32 -13.93 -6.73
C LYS A 116 -9.85 -12.51 -6.45
N LEU A 117 -10.65 -11.75 -5.70
CA LEU A 117 -10.27 -10.41 -5.28
C LEU A 117 -9.25 -10.44 -4.14
N LEU A 118 -9.29 -11.42 -3.23
CA LEU A 118 -8.23 -11.60 -2.22
C LEU A 118 -6.85 -11.75 -2.87
N VAL A 119 -6.75 -12.54 -3.93
CA VAL A 119 -5.50 -12.71 -4.68
C VAL A 119 -5.06 -11.39 -5.31
N VAL A 120 -5.98 -10.61 -5.88
CA VAL A 120 -5.68 -9.28 -6.43
C VAL A 120 -5.17 -8.34 -5.34
N GLU A 121 -5.85 -8.28 -4.19
CA GLU A 121 -5.45 -7.44 -3.05
C GLU A 121 -4.06 -7.85 -2.52
N PHE A 122 -3.77 -9.14 -2.49
CA PHE A 122 -2.45 -9.65 -2.08
C PHE A 122 -1.37 -9.21 -3.06
N VAL A 123 -1.54 -9.48 -4.36
CA VAL A 123 -0.55 -9.15 -5.40
C VAL A 123 -0.35 -7.64 -5.50
N ASN A 124 -1.43 -6.87 -5.62
CA ASN A 124 -1.35 -5.41 -5.72
C ASN A 124 -0.81 -4.79 -4.44
N GLY A 125 -1.19 -5.34 -3.29
CA GLY A 125 -0.68 -4.94 -1.98
C GLY A 125 0.83 -5.18 -1.85
N THR A 126 1.33 -6.33 -2.32
CA THR A 126 2.76 -6.64 -2.33
C THR A 126 3.53 -5.68 -3.23
N ILE A 127 3.08 -5.47 -4.48
CA ILE A 127 3.70 -4.52 -5.40
C ILE A 127 3.72 -3.12 -4.78
N GLY A 128 2.59 -2.69 -4.20
CA GLY A 128 2.46 -1.41 -3.51
C GLY A 128 3.42 -1.24 -2.34
N SER A 129 3.60 -2.29 -1.53
CA SER A 129 4.56 -2.28 -0.42
C SER A 129 5.98 -2.01 -0.90
N PHE A 130 6.42 -2.65 -1.99
CA PHE A 130 7.74 -2.38 -2.55
C PHE A 130 7.86 -0.97 -3.13
N VAL A 131 6.84 -0.51 -3.87
CA VAL A 131 6.83 0.86 -4.41
C VAL A 131 6.94 1.91 -3.29
N ILE A 132 6.15 1.76 -2.23
CA ILE A 132 6.21 2.64 -1.06
C ILE A 132 7.59 2.58 -0.41
N ALA A 133 8.13 1.37 -0.21
CA ALA A 133 9.42 1.18 0.43
C ALA A 133 10.58 1.80 -0.36
N PHE A 134 10.61 1.66 -1.68
CA PHE A 134 11.64 2.27 -2.52
C PHE A 134 11.56 3.80 -2.52
N VAL A 135 10.36 4.38 -2.56
CA VAL A 135 10.21 5.84 -2.47
C VAL A 135 10.68 6.33 -1.11
N ILE A 136 10.26 5.69 -0.01
CA ILE A 136 10.71 6.05 1.33
C ILE A 136 12.22 5.93 1.46
N ALA A 137 12.81 4.80 1.06
CA ALA A 137 14.26 4.55 1.15
C ALA A 137 15.11 5.53 0.32
N TYR A 138 14.52 6.17 -0.70
CA TYR A 138 15.20 7.17 -1.51
C TYR A 138 15.19 8.57 -0.87
N PHE A 139 14.12 8.92 -0.15
CA PHE A 139 13.91 10.28 0.37
C PHE A 139 14.18 10.44 1.87
N VAL A 140 14.10 9.35 2.64
CA VAL A 140 14.30 9.30 4.10
C VAL A 140 15.64 8.66 4.40
#